data_AF-A0A660N059-F1
#
_entry.id   AF-A0A660N059-F1
#
_cell.length_a   1.000
_cell.length_b   1.000
_cell.length_c   1.000
_cell.angle_alpha   90.00
_cell.angle_beta   90.00
_cell.angle_gamma   90.00
#
_symmetry.space_group_name_H-M   'P 1'
#
loop_
_entity.id
_entity.type
_entity.pdbx_description
1 polymer ?
#
loop_
_entity_poly.entity_id
_entity_poly.type
_entity_poly.pdbx_seq_one_letter_code
_entity_poly.pdbx_strand_id
1 'polypeptide(L)'
;MKEARNFSYLFGSNAPYIEELYESYLDNPQSVEETWQRYFADLAATGDSEKDVAHHPIQESFVQLARQHRTATNATKGLDEDLLKKQIAVLRLMTAYRIQGSDAADLDPLKLRHPRPVQGLQPEEHGLTNADMAVQFGLGDGDFSVGDAGKMPLSEIINKLQRTYCQHIGVEYMHIGSLKERLWIRQRF
;
A
#
# COMPACT_ATOMS: atom_id res chain seq x y z
N MET A 1 -65.63 10.12 13.36
CA MET A 1 -64.44 10.21 14.26
C MET A 1 -63.22 9.41 13.79
N LYS A 2 -63.32 8.39 12.91
CA LYS A 2 -62.14 7.62 12.43
C LYS A 2 -61.47 8.18 11.16
N GLU A 3 -62.18 8.96 10.34
CA GLU A 3 -61.66 9.44 9.05
C GLU A 3 -60.64 10.60 9.16
N ALA A 4 -60.74 11.44 10.20
CA ALA A 4 -59.84 12.59 10.38
C ALA A 4 -58.39 12.19 10.73
N ARG A 5 -58.14 10.97 11.20
CA ARG A 5 -56.78 10.48 11.50
C ARG A 5 -56.03 10.02 10.24
N ASN A 6 -56.73 9.68 9.15
CA ASN A 6 -56.10 9.20 7.92
C ASN A 6 -55.51 10.32 7.05
N PHE A 7 -55.90 11.58 7.29
CA PHE A 7 -55.37 12.77 6.60
C PHE A 7 -54.48 13.64 7.48
N SER A 8 -54.12 13.17 8.68
CA SER A 8 -53.18 13.88 9.53
C SER A 8 -51.78 13.82 8.90
N TYR A 9 -51.05 14.93 8.96
CA TYR A 9 -49.65 14.97 8.50
C TYR A 9 -48.79 13.92 9.24
N LEU A 10 -49.15 13.58 10.49
CA LEU A 10 -48.51 12.56 11.33
C LEU A 10 -49.00 11.12 11.07
N PHE A 11 -49.66 10.87 9.95
CA PHE A 11 -50.07 9.52 9.58
C PHE A 11 -48.84 8.67 9.21
N GLY A 12 -48.83 7.41 9.63
CA GLY A 12 -47.65 6.54 9.55
C GLY A 12 -47.08 6.32 8.13
N SER A 13 -47.86 6.55 7.06
CA SER A 13 -47.33 6.50 5.69
C SER A 13 -46.40 7.68 5.36
N ASN A 14 -46.48 8.78 6.10
CA ASN A 14 -45.62 9.95 5.93
C ASN A 14 -44.38 9.90 6.82
N ALA A 15 -44.19 8.81 7.58
CA ALA A 15 -43.08 8.69 8.52
C ALA A 15 -41.70 8.96 7.89
N PRO A 16 -41.36 8.44 6.68
CA PRO A 16 -40.06 8.73 6.06
C PRO A 16 -39.86 10.22 5.74
N TYR A 17 -40.93 10.91 5.36
CA TYR A 17 -40.88 12.34 5.03
C TYR A 17 -40.70 13.19 6.29
N ILE A 18 -41.40 12.86 7.38
CA ILE A 18 -41.25 13.57 8.66
C ILE A 18 -39.86 13.30 9.25
N GLU A 19 -39.35 12.08 9.08
CA GLU A 19 -38.00 11.69 9.52
C GLU A 19 -36.93 12.52 8.80
N GLU A 20 -36.99 12.60 7.46
CA GLU A 20 -36.10 13.47 6.68
C GLU A 20 -36.21 14.95 7.09
N LEU A 21 -37.43 15.43 7.32
CA LEU A 21 -37.69 16.80 7.76
C LEU A 21 -37.10 17.06 9.17
N TYR A 22 -37.19 16.08 10.07
CA TYR A 22 -36.61 16.16 11.41
C TYR A 22 -35.08 16.09 11.38
N GLU A 23 -34.49 15.22 10.55
CA GLU A 23 -33.03 15.19 10.35
C GLU A 23 -32.50 16.53 9.84
N SER A 24 -33.22 17.17 8.91
CA SER A 24 -32.86 18.50 8.40
C SER A 24 -32.98 19.61 9.46
N TYR A 25 -33.93 19.47 10.40
CA TYR A 25 -34.10 20.36 11.56
C TYR A 25 -32.94 20.21 12.55
N LEU A 26 -32.47 18.98 12.79
CA LEU A 26 -31.34 18.70 13.68
C LEU A 26 -30.01 19.25 13.15
N ASP A 27 -29.82 19.29 11.82
CA ASP A 27 -28.65 19.90 11.19
C ASP A 27 -28.75 21.43 11.16
N ASN A 28 -29.90 21.98 10.73
CA ASN A 28 -30.17 23.40 10.75
C ASN A 28 -31.65 23.70 11.03
N PRO A 29 -31.99 24.28 12.20
CA PRO A 29 -33.38 24.60 12.55
C PRO A 29 -34.09 25.56 11.58
N GLN A 30 -33.34 26.40 10.85
CA GLN A 30 -33.90 27.35 9.88
C GLN A 30 -34.20 26.75 8.50
N SER A 31 -33.79 25.49 8.24
CA SER A 31 -34.04 24.81 6.96
C SER A 31 -35.51 24.38 6.80
N VAL A 32 -36.25 24.32 7.91
CA VAL A 32 -37.64 23.84 7.97
C VAL A 32 -38.62 24.99 8.16
N GLU A 33 -39.85 24.84 7.70
CA GLU A 33 -40.94 25.80 7.90
C GLU A 33 -41.23 26.07 9.40
N GLU A 34 -41.65 27.28 9.74
CA GLU A 34 -41.89 27.74 11.11
C GLU A 34 -42.90 26.88 11.89
N THR A 35 -43.90 26.32 11.21
CA THR A 35 -44.90 25.41 11.78
C THR A 35 -44.26 24.14 12.35
N TRP A 36 -43.32 23.56 11.60
CA TRP A 36 -42.56 22.37 11.99
C TRP A 36 -41.47 22.68 13.02
N GLN A 37 -40.82 23.85 12.93
CA GLN A 37 -39.86 24.28 13.95
C GLN A 37 -40.49 24.30 15.34
N ARG A 38 -41.69 24.88 15.46
CA ARG A 38 -42.43 24.91 16.73
C ARG A 38 -42.84 23.50 17.19
N TYR A 39 -43.29 22.68 16.25
CA TYR A 39 -43.67 21.29 16.54
C TYR A 39 -42.50 20.45 17.09
N PHE A 40 -41.33 20.52 16.45
CA PHE A 40 -40.13 19.79 16.90
C PHE A 40 -39.54 20.37 18.18
N ALA A 41 -39.61 21.70 18.38
CA ALA A 41 -39.19 22.32 19.64
C ALA A 41 -40.06 21.89 20.84
N ASP A 42 -41.39 21.79 20.65
CA ASP A 42 -42.32 21.30 21.67
C ASP A 42 -42.09 19.80 21.97
N LEU A 43 -41.80 19.01 20.93
CA LEU A 43 -41.45 17.60 21.05
C LEU A 43 -40.15 17.39 21.86
N ALA A 44 -39.12 18.20 21.59
CA ALA A 44 -37.86 18.17 22.33
C ALA A 44 -38.01 18.62 23.79
N ALA A 45 -39.00 19.48 24.09
CA ALA A 45 -39.28 19.94 25.45
C ALA A 45 -40.11 18.93 26.28
N THR A 46 -40.84 18.02 25.62
CA THR A 46 -41.67 17.00 26.28
C THR A 46 -41.01 15.63 26.39
N GLY A 47 -39.93 15.37 25.63
CA GLY A 47 -39.16 14.13 25.68
C GLY A 47 -38.13 14.08 26.82
N ASP A 48 -38.06 12.95 27.51
CA ASP A 48 -37.03 12.63 28.53
C ASP A 48 -35.71 12.12 27.90
N SER A 49 -35.54 12.35 26.59
CA SER A 49 -34.47 11.80 25.76
C SER A 49 -33.24 12.70 25.77
N GLU A 50 -32.04 12.10 25.71
CA GLU A 50 -30.80 12.83 25.39
C GLU A 50 -30.94 13.60 24.05
N LYS A 51 -30.11 14.63 23.85
CA LYS A 51 -30.15 15.44 22.62
C LYS A 51 -30.00 14.55 21.37
N ASP A 52 -31.01 14.57 20.50
CA ASP A 52 -30.98 13.85 19.22
C ASP A 52 -29.87 14.39 18.30
N VAL A 53 -29.29 13.49 17.49
CA VAL A 53 -28.17 13.78 16.58
C VAL A 53 -28.56 13.37 15.16
N ALA A 54 -28.34 14.23 14.18
CA ALA A 54 -28.63 13.94 12.77
C ALA A 54 -27.83 12.72 12.26
N HIS A 55 -28.52 11.73 11.68
CA HIS A 55 -27.87 10.52 11.17
C HIS A 55 -27.48 10.61 9.68
N HIS A 56 -28.09 11.52 8.92
CA HIS A 56 -27.79 11.72 7.49
C HIS A 56 -26.30 11.88 7.16
N PRO A 57 -25.51 12.73 7.85
CA PRO A 57 -24.10 12.94 7.51
C PRO A 57 -23.26 11.67 7.69
N ILE A 58 -23.63 10.84 8.67
CA ILE A 58 -22.98 9.57 8.93
C ILE A 58 -23.28 8.60 7.78
N GLN A 59 -24.54 8.48 7.37
CA GLN A 59 -24.94 7.62 6.25
C GLN A 59 -24.26 8.04 4.94
N GLU A 60 -24.21 9.34 4.64
CA GLU A 60 -23.53 9.86 3.45
C GLU A 60 -22.03 9.51 3.45
N SER A 61 -21.35 9.62 4.60
CA SER A 61 -19.95 9.25 4.72
C SER A 61 -19.69 7.77 4.40
N PHE A 62 -20.59 6.87 4.86
CA PHE A 62 -20.51 5.45 4.55
C PHE A 62 -20.79 5.15 3.08
N VAL A 63 -21.74 5.85 2.46
CA VAL A 63 -22.02 5.74 1.02
C VAL A 63 -20.82 6.23 0.20
N GLN A 64 -20.19 7.34 0.59
CA GLN A 64 -18.99 7.86 -0.07
C GLN A 64 -17.81 6.88 0.05
N LEU A 65 -17.59 6.30 1.24
CA LEU A 65 -16.54 5.30 1.47
C LEU A 65 -16.77 4.05 0.61
N ALA A 66 -18.02 3.57 0.51
CA ALA A 66 -18.37 2.45 -0.37
C ALA A 66 -18.16 2.76 -1.86
N ARG A 67 -18.44 4.00 -2.29
CA ARG A 67 -18.18 4.46 -3.67
C ARG A 67 -16.68 4.56 -3.98
N GLN A 68 -15.89 5.10 -3.05
CA GLN A 68 -14.42 5.17 -3.17
C GLN A 68 -13.78 3.78 -3.19
N HIS A 69 -14.29 2.83 -2.39
CA HIS A 69 -13.75 1.49 -2.36
C HIS A 69 -14.03 0.72 -3.68
N ARG A 70 -15.17 1.00 -4.34
CA ARG A 70 -15.51 0.43 -5.65
C ARG A 70 -14.74 1.04 -6.82
N THR A 71 -14.28 2.29 -6.73
CA THR A 71 -13.40 2.87 -7.75
C THR A 71 -11.94 2.40 -7.60
N ALA A 72 -11.51 1.99 -6.40
CA ALA A 72 -10.19 1.42 -6.19
C ALA A 72 -10.01 0.00 -6.77
N THR A 73 -11.09 -0.76 -6.97
CA THR A 73 -11.02 -2.15 -7.47
C THR A 73 -11.01 -2.28 -8.99
N ASN A 74 -11.27 -1.20 -9.73
CA ASN A 74 -11.30 -1.19 -11.21
C ASN A 74 -10.16 -0.38 -11.85
N ALA A 75 -9.03 -0.23 -11.15
CA ALA A 75 -7.78 0.00 -11.84
C ALA A 75 -7.25 -1.37 -12.31
N THR A 76 -7.57 -1.75 -13.55
CA THR A 76 -6.59 -2.49 -14.35
C THR A 76 -5.37 -1.57 -14.47
N LYS A 77 -4.54 -1.52 -13.42
CA LYS A 77 -3.21 -0.95 -13.47
C LYS A 77 -2.51 -1.74 -14.56
N GLY A 78 -2.31 -1.12 -15.72
CA GLY A 78 -1.24 -1.54 -16.63
C GLY A 78 0.01 -1.75 -15.77
N LEU A 79 0.77 -2.81 -16.08
CA LEU A 79 2.05 -3.15 -15.45
C LEU A 79 2.68 -1.92 -14.78
N ASP A 80 2.68 -1.90 -13.45
CA ASP A 80 3.07 -0.73 -12.65
C ASP A 80 4.47 -0.28 -13.12
N GLU A 81 4.54 0.79 -13.91
CA GLU A 81 5.75 1.17 -14.65
C GLU A 81 6.92 1.41 -13.68
N ASP A 82 6.60 1.91 -12.50
CA ASP A 82 7.53 2.12 -11.40
C ASP A 82 8.05 0.80 -10.81
N LEU A 83 7.19 -0.22 -10.69
CA LEU A 83 7.62 -1.55 -10.26
C LEU A 83 8.54 -2.19 -11.30
N LEU A 84 8.26 -1.99 -12.59
CA LEU A 84 9.12 -2.47 -13.67
C LEU A 84 10.48 -1.75 -13.68
N LYS A 85 10.51 -0.43 -13.50
CA LYS A 85 11.74 0.35 -13.34
C LYS A 85 12.57 -0.15 -12.16
N LYS A 86 11.93 -0.39 -11.01
CA LYS A 86 12.59 -0.95 -9.81
C LYS A 86 13.09 -2.37 -10.05
N GLN A 87 12.34 -3.21 -10.77
CA GLN A 87 12.79 -4.55 -11.15
C GLN A 87 14.07 -4.51 -12.00
N ILE A 88 14.16 -3.58 -12.95
CA ILE A 88 15.39 -3.37 -13.74
C ILE A 88 16.53 -2.85 -12.85
N ALA A 89 16.23 -1.95 -11.91
CA ALA A 89 17.22 -1.46 -10.94
C ALA A 89 17.78 -2.59 -10.07
N VAL A 90 16.94 -3.55 -9.62
CA VAL A 90 17.39 -4.73 -8.88
C VAL A 90 18.32 -5.60 -9.72
N LEU A 91 18.01 -5.84 -11.01
CA LEU A 91 18.89 -6.61 -11.89
C LEU A 91 20.24 -5.92 -12.13
N ARG A 92 20.25 -4.58 -12.21
CA ARG A 92 21.48 -3.77 -12.30
C ARG A 92 22.31 -3.89 -11.03
N LEU A 93 21.68 -3.79 -9.86
CA LEU A 93 22.32 -4.00 -8.56
C LEU A 93 22.97 -5.39 -8.49
N MET A 94 22.24 -6.45 -8.81
CA MET A 94 22.79 -7.83 -8.84
C MET A 94 23.99 -7.95 -9.76
N THR A 95 23.94 -7.31 -10.93
CA THR A 95 25.05 -7.30 -11.88
C THR A 95 26.27 -6.56 -11.32
N ALA A 96 26.07 -5.45 -10.61
CA ALA A 96 27.15 -4.73 -9.94
C ALA A 96 27.84 -5.61 -8.88
N TYR A 97 27.09 -6.33 -8.04
CA TYR A 97 27.66 -7.28 -7.08
C TYR A 97 28.47 -8.41 -7.75
N ARG A 98 28.03 -8.90 -8.92
CA ARG A 98 28.76 -9.95 -9.66
C ARG A 98 30.07 -9.49 -10.28
N ILE A 99 30.14 -8.22 -10.67
CA ILE A 99 31.32 -7.65 -11.32
C ILE A 99 32.31 -7.13 -10.28
N GLN A 100 31.82 -6.46 -9.24
CA GLN A 100 32.63 -5.66 -8.31
C GLN A 100 32.51 -6.09 -6.85
N GLY A 101 31.71 -7.12 -6.54
CA GLY A 101 31.50 -7.54 -5.14
C GLY A 101 32.78 -8.01 -4.44
N SER A 102 33.73 -8.58 -5.19
CA SER A 102 35.04 -9.01 -4.67
C SER A 102 35.87 -7.85 -4.11
N ASP A 103 35.74 -6.64 -4.66
CA ASP A 103 36.44 -5.45 -4.17
C ASP A 103 35.96 -5.01 -2.78
N ALA A 104 34.72 -5.35 -2.43
CA ALA A 104 34.11 -5.07 -1.13
C ALA A 104 34.20 -6.26 -0.15
N ALA A 105 34.83 -7.37 -0.54
CA ALA A 105 34.96 -8.57 0.28
C ALA A 105 35.98 -8.42 1.41
N ASP A 106 35.72 -9.05 2.55
CA ASP A 106 36.61 -9.10 3.72
C ASP A 106 37.68 -10.19 3.54
N LEU A 107 38.67 -9.87 2.70
CA LEU A 107 39.76 -10.78 2.32
C LEU A 107 41.03 -10.61 3.17
N ASP A 108 41.14 -9.53 3.94
CA ASP A 108 42.33 -9.19 4.72
C ASP A 108 42.14 -9.55 6.20
N PRO A 109 42.65 -10.71 6.67
CA PRO A 109 42.49 -11.12 8.07
C PRO A 109 43.22 -10.20 9.05
N LEU A 110 44.22 -9.45 8.59
CA LEU A 110 44.99 -8.51 9.42
C LEU A 110 44.36 -7.11 9.45
N LYS A 111 43.37 -6.85 8.59
CA LYS A 111 42.66 -5.56 8.46
C LYS A 111 43.60 -4.37 8.30
N LEU A 112 44.71 -4.57 7.60
CA LEU A 112 45.69 -3.53 7.30
C LEU A 112 45.22 -2.64 6.16
N ARG A 113 44.37 -3.18 5.28
CA ARG A 113 43.76 -2.43 4.18
C ARG A 113 42.44 -1.80 4.63
N HIS A 114 42.28 -0.52 4.34
CA HIS A 114 41.00 0.14 4.52
C HIS A 114 40.03 -0.30 3.41
N PRO A 115 38.76 -0.60 3.74
CA PRO A 115 37.74 -0.87 2.75
C PRO A 115 37.64 0.29 1.75
N ARG A 116 37.70 -0.02 0.46
CA ARG A 116 37.49 0.99 -0.59
C ARG A 116 36.00 1.14 -0.84
N PRO A 117 35.47 2.37 -0.98
CA PRO A 117 34.09 2.55 -1.40
C PRO A 117 33.93 2.08 -2.85
N VAL A 118 33.20 0.99 -3.04
CA VAL A 118 32.89 0.45 -4.37
C VAL A 118 31.57 1.05 -4.85
N GLN A 119 31.60 1.68 -6.02
CA GLN A 119 30.39 2.24 -6.64
C GLN A 119 29.47 1.11 -7.12
N GLY A 120 28.17 1.36 -7.12
CA GLY A 120 27.15 0.47 -7.65
C GLY A 120 26.68 -0.63 -6.71
N LEU A 121 27.29 -0.79 -5.52
CA LEU A 121 26.84 -1.77 -4.52
C LEU A 121 25.72 -1.23 -3.62
N GLN A 122 25.61 0.09 -3.49
CA GLN A 122 24.59 0.73 -2.67
C GLN A 122 23.25 0.75 -3.41
N PRO A 123 22.13 0.29 -2.80
CA PRO A 123 20.81 0.30 -3.44
C PRO A 123 20.34 1.69 -3.86
N GLU A 124 20.75 2.72 -3.09
CA GLU A 124 20.41 4.12 -3.32
C GLU A 124 20.90 4.64 -4.68
N GLU A 125 22.06 4.14 -5.14
CA GLU A 125 22.63 4.51 -6.45
C GLU A 125 21.79 3.99 -7.63
N HIS A 126 20.95 2.98 -7.39
CA HIS A 126 20.03 2.43 -8.40
C HIS A 126 18.60 2.97 -8.24
N GLY A 127 18.37 3.93 -7.33
CA GLY A 127 17.06 4.50 -7.04
C GLY A 127 16.15 3.59 -6.21
N LEU A 128 16.73 2.60 -5.50
CA LEU A 128 16.02 1.75 -4.55
C LEU A 128 16.06 2.39 -3.17
N THR A 129 14.90 2.63 -2.59
CA THR A 129 14.78 3.29 -1.28
C THR A 129 14.55 2.28 -0.16
N ASN A 130 14.67 2.72 1.10
CA ASN A 130 14.36 1.89 2.25
C ASN A 130 12.89 1.39 2.26
N ALA A 131 11.97 2.11 1.62
CA ALA A 131 10.58 1.68 1.47
C ALA A 131 10.45 0.44 0.56
N ASP A 132 11.41 0.21 -0.33
CA ASP A 132 11.39 -0.90 -1.30
C ASP A 132 11.93 -2.21 -0.72
N MET A 133 12.50 -2.19 0.49
CA MET A 133 13.16 -3.35 1.11
C MET A 133 12.23 -4.54 1.37
N ALA A 134 10.95 -4.26 1.61
CA ALA A 134 9.91 -5.28 1.81
C ALA A 134 9.21 -5.69 0.51
N VAL A 135 9.46 -4.98 -0.61
CA VAL A 135 8.85 -5.27 -1.91
C VAL A 135 9.49 -6.54 -2.50
N GLN A 136 8.65 -7.42 -3.04
CA GLN A 136 9.08 -8.67 -3.65
C GLN A 136 9.41 -8.50 -5.13
N PHE A 137 10.59 -8.95 -5.52
CA PHE A 137 11.10 -8.89 -6.89
C PHE A 137 11.33 -10.29 -7.44
N GLY A 138 11.09 -10.46 -8.74
CA GLY A 138 11.34 -11.71 -9.45
C GLY A 138 12.77 -11.77 -9.97
N LEU A 139 13.53 -12.82 -9.69
CA LEU A 139 14.96 -12.90 -10.04
C LEU A 139 15.21 -13.60 -11.39
N GLY A 140 14.18 -14.26 -11.94
CA GLY A 140 14.28 -15.08 -13.14
C GLY A 140 14.89 -16.46 -12.86
N ASP A 141 14.92 -17.30 -13.89
CA ASP A 141 15.40 -18.67 -13.76
C ASP A 141 16.92 -18.74 -13.57
N GLY A 142 17.34 -19.48 -12.54
CA GLY A 142 18.75 -19.79 -12.26
C GLY A 142 19.47 -18.82 -11.32
N ASP A 143 18.78 -17.84 -10.74
CA ASP A 143 19.31 -16.98 -9.68
C ASP A 143 18.68 -17.35 -8.32
N PHE A 144 19.53 -17.67 -7.33
CA PHE A 144 19.18 -17.95 -5.93
C PHE A 144 18.13 -19.05 -5.64
N SER A 145 17.71 -19.84 -6.63
CA SER A 145 16.80 -21.00 -6.53
C SER A 145 15.64 -20.81 -5.54
N VAL A 146 14.88 -19.73 -5.72
CA VAL A 146 13.84 -19.30 -4.78
C VAL A 146 12.50 -19.97 -5.07
N GLY A 147 12.36 -21.25 -4.70
CA GLY A 147 11.08 -21.99 -4.65
C GLY A 147 10.15 -21.86 -5.86
N ASP A 148 8.87 -22.20 -5.69
CA ASP A 148 7.88 -22.20 -6.78
C ASP A 148 7.42 -20.79 -7.21
N ALA A 149 7.61 -19.76 -6.36
CA ALA A 149 7.14 -18.40 -6.64
C ALA A 149 8.17 -17.52 -7.34
N GLY A 150 9.46 -17.87 -7.33
CA GLY A 150 10.54 -17.13 -8.01
C GLY A 150 10.72 -15.68 -7.56
N LYS A 151 10.12 -15.28 -6.43
CA LYS A 151 10.10 -13.92 -5.89
C LYS A 151 10.68 -13.87 -4.49
N MET A 152 11.38 -12.78 -4.19
CA MET A 152 12.06 -12.56 -2.92
C MET A 152 12.02 -11.07 -2.53
N PRO A 153 11.89 -10.72 -1.24
CA PRO A 153 11.99 -9.33 -0.82
C PRO A 153 13.40 -8.76 -1.11
N LEU A 154 13.47 -7.49 -1.49
CA LEU A 154 14.75 -6.82 -1.80
C LEU A 154 15.79 -6.94 -0.69
N SER A 155 15.35 -6.84 0.57
CA SER A 155 16.22 -7.03 1.74
C SER A 155 16.91 -8.39 1.75
N GLU A 156 16.21 -9.47 1.42
CA GLU A 156 16.79 -10.81 1.36
C GLU A 156 17.70 -10.97 0.14
N ILE A 157 17.37 -10.35 -0.99
CA ILE A 157 18.22 -10.32 -2.19
C ILE A 157 19.57 -9.68 -1.86
N ILE A 158 19.57 -8.49 -1.23
CA ILE A 158 20.79 -7.78 -0.85
C ILE A 158 21.60 -8.61 0.14
N ASN A 159 20.96 -9.19 1.15
CA ASN A 159 21.63 -10.05 2.13
C ASN A 159 22.30 -11.26 1.47
N LYS A 160 21.65 -11.90 0.49
CA LYS A 160 22.24 -13.02 -0.27
C LYS A 160 23.42 -12.54 -1.12
N LEU A 161 23.28 -11.43 -1.84
CA LEU A 161 24.39 -10.86 -2.63
C LEU A 161 25.61 -10.54 -1.75
N GLN A 162 25.41 -9.91 -0.60
CA GLN A 162 26.48 -9.61 0.35
C GLN A 162 27.14 -10.88 0.89
N ARG A 163 26.35 -11.91 1.23
CA ARG A 163 26.85 -13.21 1.69
C ARG A 163 27.69 -13.92 0.63
N THR A 164 27.23 -13.90 -0.62
CA THR A 164 27.88 -14.61 -1.73
C THR A 164 29.13 -13.91 -2.22
N TYR A 165 29.11 -12.57 -2.38
CA TYR A 165 30.17 -11.83 -3.07
C TYR A 165 31.06 -10.98 -2.16
N CYS A 166 30.61 -10.62 -0.95
CA CYS A 166 31.28 -9.61 -0.11
C CYS A 166 31.72 -10.11 1.29
N GLN A 167 31.66 -11.42 1.55
CA GLN A 167 32.19 -12.00 2.79
C GLN A 167 33.68 -12.34 2.66
N HIS A 168 34.09 -13.51 3.14
CA HIS A 168 35.49 -13.95 3.17
C HIS A 168 35.96 -14.60 1.85
N ILE A 169 35.11 -14.56 0.82
CA ILE A 169 35.39 -15.11 -0.50
C ILE A 169 35.05 -14.02 -1.52
N GLY A 170 36.03 -13.65 -2.36
CA GLY A 170 35.85 -12.74 -3.49
C GLY A 170 35.75 -13.54 -4.78
N VAL A 171 34.53 -13.70 -5.31
CA VAL A 171 34.29 -14.50 -6.52
C VAL A 171 34.37 -13.60 -7.75
N GLU A 172 35.38 -13.81 -8.60
CA GLU A 172 35.56 -13.09 -9.87
C GLU A 172 35.44 -14.06 -11.04
N TYR A 173 34.36 -13.92 -11.82
CA TYR A 173 34.09 -14.85 -12.92
C TYR A 173 33.47 -14.19 -14.15
N MET A 174 33.06 -12.91 -14.05
CA MET A 174 32.37 -12.21 -15.13
C MET A 174 33.25 -11.97 -16.37
N HIS A 175 34.58 -12.07 -16.24
CA HIS A 175 35.54 -11.99 -17.34
C HIS A 175 35.60 -13.26 -18.22
N ILE A 176 34.98 -14.37 -17.78
CA ILE A 176 34.94 -15.62 -18.54
C ILE A 176 34.03 -15.47 -19.77
N GLY A 177 34.55 -15.70 -20.97
CA GLY A 177 33.78 -15.61 -22.21
C GLY A 177 32.72 -16.73 -22.38
N SER A 178 32.98 -17.91 -21.81
CA SER A 178 32.10 -19.07 -21.87
C SER A 178 30.83 -18.87 -21.05
N LEU A 179 29.66 -18.89 -21.70
CA LEU A 179 28.37 -18.79 -21.01
C LEU A 179 28.14 -19.96 -20.06
N LYS A 180 28.48 -21.19 -20.48
CA LYS A 180 28.26 -22.41 -19.68
C LYS A 180 29.01 -22.35 -18.35
N GLU A 181 30.25 -21.90 -18.37
CA GLU A 181 31.07 -21.74 -17.15
C GLU A 181 30.51 -20.65 -16.24
N ARG A 182 30.14 -19.48 -16.79
CA ARG A 182 29.51 -18.41 -16.00
C ARG A 182 28.22 -18.86 -15.33
N LEU A 183 27.37 -19.60 -16.06
CA LEU A 183 26.14 -20.17 -15.51
C LEU A 183 26.41 -21.21 -14.43
N TRP A 184 27.41 -22.07 -14.62
CA TRP A 184 27.78 -23.07 -13.63
C TRP A 184 28.27 -22.43 -12.32
N ILE A 185 29.15 -21.42 -12.40
CA ILE A 185 29.62 -20.67 -11.22
C ILE A 185 28.43 -19.98 -10.55
N ARG A 186 27.57 -19.32 -11.32
CA ARG A 186 26.38 -18.63 -10.80
C ARG A 186 25.37 -19.56 -10.14
N GLN A 187 25.27 -20.81 -10.56
CA GLN A 187 24.40 -21.80 -9.92
C GLN A 187 25.03 -22.38 -8.65
N ARG A 188 26.37 -22.39 -8.58
CA ARG A 188 27.13 -22.95 -7.46
C ARG A 188 27.16 -22.03 -6.23
N PHE A 189 27.15 -20.72 -6.45
CA PHE A 189 27.28 -19.66 -5.46
C PHE A 189 25.99 -18.84 -5.33
#